data_AF-A0AAW4IPY6-F1
#
_entry.id   AF-A0AAW4IPY6-F1
#
_cell.length_a   1.000
_cell.length_b   1.000
_cell.length_c   1.000
_cell.angle_alpha   90.00
_cell.angle_beta   90.00
_cell.angle_gamma   90.00
#
_symmetry.space_group_name_H-M   'P 1'
#
loop_
_entity.id
_entity.type
_entity.pdbx_description
1 polymer ?
#
loop_
_entity_poly.entity_id
_entity_poly.type
_entity_poly.pdbx_seq_one_letter_code
_entity_poly.pdbx_strand_id
1 'polypeptide(L)'
;MQAVGNTFIKLSSITLLALSVNLVGCQTFKNLTGGKDVDAVETAEKSEQAYYNDAITQIDKGRYTQAIEDLTNLRTFYPTGQYAEQALLDMMYAQYESGKYEMAAASAEQFIRLYPSNPQVSYAYYVRGVANMQGSSEGLKLFKLNQAERDTAYFRLAFANFQELINKYPNSPYTPDAAQRMTFIYNQFAESEMSAASWYIEREAYVAAANRAKWVFQYYPLSESIPEAIAVLAYSYDKLGMTDLASEYKTLLQINYPTWLTRDGRVKLSTKRDRSWFNKFTFGQLGRSGMKDTSVATGEYNGATKTQIVRNAHQLRLPANNTANPNTAPSSASTSSAPTRNRGINIGLGLPEAETERVTDQASTGSTAREANVDPQNTNPVRRTTPVE
;
A
#
# COMPACT_ATOMS: atom_id res chain seq x y z
N MET A 1 -30.18 70.71 0.35
CA MET A 1 -30.00 69.89 -0.87
C MET A 1 -28.64 70.18 -1.47
N GLN A 2 -27.72 69.21 -1.49
CA GLN A 2 -26.62 69.14 -2.47
C GLN A 2 -26.37 67.65 -2.79
N ALA A 3 -25.96 67.35 -4.02
CA ALA A 3 -26.15 66.03 -4.62
C ALA A 3 -24.98 65.05 -4.40
N VAL A 4 -25.28 63.86 -3.88
CA VAL A 4 -24.33 62.75 -3.67
C VAL A 4 -24.39 61.72 -4.82
N GLY A 5 -24.88 62.12 -6.00
CA GLY A 5 -25.25 61.18 -7.07
C GLY A 5 -24.12 60.72 -8.02
N ASN A 6 -23.05 61.50 -8.19
CA ASN A 6 -22.13 61.34 -9.33
C ASN A 6 -20.75 60.72 -9.02
N THR A 7 -20.39 60.48 -7.77
CA THR A 7 -19.09 59.90 -7.39
C THR A 7 -19.08 58.38 -7.41
N PHE A 8 -20.14 57.73 -6.91
CA PHE A 8 -20.24 56.26 -6.89
C PHE A 8 -20.25 55.61 -8.28
N ILE A 9 -20.95 56.22 -9.25
CA ILE A 9 -21.01 55.71 -10.63
C ILE A 9 -19.62 55.76 -11.29
N LYS A 10 -18.85 56.83 -11.06
CA LYS A 10 -17.49 56.97 -11.59
C LYS A 10 -16.51 55.96 -10.97
N LEU A 11 -16.63 55.68 -9.67
CA LEU A 11 -15.77 54.69 -9.00
C LEU A 11 -16.05 53.26 -9.50
N SER A 12 -17.33 52.90 -9.72
CA SER A 12 -17.73 51.60 -10.28
C SER A 12 -17.29 51.40 -11.74
N SER A 13 -17.17 52.48 -12.52
CA SER A 13 -16.76 52.38 -13.93
C SER A 13 -15.26 52.11 -14.08
N ILE A 14 -14.44 52.64 -13.17
CA ILE A 14 -12.98 52.48 -13.18
C ILE A 14 -12.58 51.05 -12.75
N THR A 15 -13.27 50.48 -11.74
CA THR A 15 -13.01 49.10 -11.30
C THR A 15 -13.41 48.06 -12.34
N LEU A 16 -14.51 48.28 -13.09
CA LEU A 16 -14.92 47.38 -14.17
C LEU A 16 -13.89 47.36 -15.32
N LEU A 17 -13.33 48.53 -15.66
CA LEU A 17 -12.31 48.64 -16.71
C LEU A 17 -10.99 47.94 -16.29
N ALA A 18 -10.54 48.12 -15.05
CA ALA A 18 -9.34 47.46 -14.53
C ALA A 18 -9.45 45.91 -14.51
N LEU A 19 -10.65 45.37 -14.30
CA LEU A 19 -10.89 43.93 -14.32
C LEU A 19 -10.78 43.34 -15.74
N SER A 20 -11.17 44.12 -16.78
CA SER A 20 -11.12 43.67 -18.18
C SER A 20 -9.71 43.50 -18.76
N VAL A 21 -8.71 44.17 -18.22
CA VAL A 21 -7.30 44.10 -18.69
C VAL A 21 -6.62 42.79 -18.25
N ASN A 22 -7.12 42.12 -17.20
CA ASN A 22 -6.57 40.86 -16.71
C ASN A 22 -7.05 39.62 -17.50
N LEU A 23 -7.90 39.80 -18.52
CA LEU A 23 -8.37 38.72 -19.41
C LEU A 23 -7.63 38.64 -20.74
N VAL A 24 -6.61 39.48 -20.98
CA VAL A 24 -5.70 39.32 -22.12
C VAL A 24 -4.72 38.18 -21.80
N GLY A 25 -5.17 36.95 -22.08
CA GLY A 25 -4.46 35.73 -21.71
C GLY A 25 -3.11 35.53 -22.40
N CYS A 26 -2.32 34.58 -21.87
CA CYS A 26 -0.93 34.31 -22.26
C CYS A 26 -0.67 33.99 -23.75
N GLN A 27 -1.70 33.80 -24.58
CA GLN A 27 -1.56 33.59 -26.01
C GLN A 27 -0.96 34.82 -26.73
N THR A 28 -1.35 36.05 -26.36
CA THR A 28 -0.79 37.26 -27.00
C THR A 28 0.69 37.46 -26.66
N PHE A 29 1.12 37.09 -25.44
CA PHE A 29 2.53 37.16 -25.05
C PHE A 29 3.38 36.13 -25.82
N LYS A 30 2.87 34.90 -26.00
CA LYS A 30 3.54 33.83 -26.75
C LYS A 30 3.84 34.23 -28.21
N ASN A 31 2.92 34.96 -28.84
CA ASN A 31 3.08 35.49 -30.20
C ASN A 31 4.04 36.71 -30.27
N LEU A 32 4.22 37.44 -29.17
CA LEU A 32 5.14 38.57 -29.10
C LEU A 32 6.59 38.15 -28.80
N THR A 33 6.78 37.01 -28.12
CA THR A 33 8.11 36.47 -27.78
C THR A 33 8.68 35.48 -28.80
N GLY A 34 8.18 35.48 -30.05
CA GLY A 34 8.75 34.68 -31.13
C GLY A 34 8.64 33.17 -30.94
N GLY A 35 7.57 32.69 -30.30
CA GLY A 35 7.25 31.26 -30.29
C GLY A 35 6.97 30.78 -31.71
N LYS A 36 7.91 30.00 -32.29
CA LYS A 36 7.62 29.25 -33.51
C LYS A 36 6.52 28.23 -33.21
N ASP A 37 5.37 28.40 -33.84
CA ASP A 37 4.43 27.30 -34.03
C ASP A 37 5.05 26.35 -35.06
N VAL A 38 5.88 25.43 -34.56
CA VAL A 38 6.29 24.25 -35.31
C VAL A 38 5.28 23.14 -35.03
N ASP A 39 4.29 23.04 -35.92
CA ASP A 39 3.65 21.77 -36.25
C ASP A 39 4.69 20.87 -36.96
N ALA A 40 5.78 20.57 -36.26
CA ALA A 40 6.76 19.61 -36.70
C ALA A 40 6.18 18.22 -36.47
N VAL A 41 6.04 17.46 -37.55
CA VAL A 41 6.10 16.00 -37.43
C VAL A 41 7.41 15.70 -36.74
N GLU A 42 7.33 15.19 -35.52
CA GLU A 42 8.48 15.05 -34.62
C GLU A 42 9.36 13.89 -35.12
N THR A 43 10.21 14.19 -36.11
CA THR A 43 11.22 13.26 -36.61
C THR A 43 12.38 13.18 -35.63
N ALA A 44 12.81 11.97 -35.30
CA ALA A 44 13.93 11.70 -34.41
C ALA A 44 15.17 12.55 -34.75
N GLU A 45 15.59 13.42 -33.84
CA GLU A 45 16.74 14.32 -34.03
C GLU A 45 18.08 13.60 -33.86
N LYS A 46 18.08 12.48 -33.12
CA LYS A 46 19.26 11.69 -32.75
C LYS A 46 18.99 10.21 -32.99
N SER A 47 20.04 9.39 -33.05
CA SER A 47 19.90 7.93 -33.03
C SER A 47 19.39 7.43 -31.68
N GLU A 48 18.79 6.24 -31.67
CA GLU A 48 18.28 5.59 -30.45
C GLU A 48 19.36 5.51 -29.35
N GLN A 49 20.56 5.05 -29.70
CA GLN A 49 21.68 4.93 -28.76
C GLN A 49 22.13 6.30 -28.23
N ALA A 50 22.04 7.37 -29.03
CA ALA A 50 22.39 8.71 -28.58
C ALA A 50 21.38 9.24 -27.55
N TYR A 51 20.07 9.08 -27.78
CA TYR A 51 19.05 9.39 -26.77
C TYR A 51 19.26 8.59 -25.47
N TYR A 52 19.60 7.30 -25.58
CA TYR A 52 19.84 6.46 -24.41
C TYR A 52 21.08 6.92 -23.62
N ASN A 53 22.20 7.14 -24.30
CA ASN A 53 23.44 7.59 -23.65
C ASN A 53 23.29 8.98 -23.01
N ASP A 54 22.55 9.90 -23.65
CA ASP A 54 22.22 11.20 -23.08
C ASP A 54 21.38 11.05 -21.80
N ALA A 55 20.33 10.22 -21.83
CA ALA A 55 19.50 9.93 -20.67
C ALA A 55 20.29 9.36 -19.49
N ILE A 56 21.11 8.32 -19.71
CA ILE A 56 21.98 7.74 -18.66
C ILE A 56 22.92 8.81 -18.11
N THR A 57 23.51 9.63 -18.99
CA THR A 57 24.36 10.77 -18.59
C THR A 57 23.61 11.79 -17.72
N GLN A 58 22.30 11.98 -17.88
CA GLN A 58 21.50 12.81 -16.97
C GLN A 58 21.19 12.09 -15.65
N ILE A 59 20.93 10.78 -15.66
CA ILE A 59 20.72 9.96 -14.44
C ILE A 59 21.98 10.00 -13.56
N ASP A 60 23.16 9.79 -14.13
CA ASP A 60 24.45 9.83 -13.43
C ASP A 60 24.74 11.22 -12.81
N LYS A 61 24.18 12.28 -13.41
CA LYS A 61 24.26 13.67 -12.90
C LYS A 61 23.16 14.00 -11.88
N GLY A 62 22.28 13.06 -11.52
CA GLY A 62 21.12 13.28 -10.65
C GLY A 62 20.02 14.15 -11.28
N ARG A 63 20.04 14.34 -12.60
CA ARG A 63 19.12 15.22 -13.35
C ARG A 63 17.91 14.47 -13.88
N TYR A 64 17.22 13.78 -12.97
CA TYR A 64 16.15 12.84 -13.31
C TYR A 64 15.03 13.41 -14.20
N THR A 65 14.67 14.70 -14.08
CA THR A 65 13.64 15.28 -14.98
C THR A 65 14.11 15.35 -16.43
N GLN A 66 15.38 15.70 -16.68
CA GLN A 66 15.95 15.69 -18.04
C GLN A 66 16.07 14.26 -18.57
N ALA A 67 16.50 13.31 -17.72
CA ALA A 67 16.51 11.90 -18.08
C ALA A 67 15.13 11.38 -18.50
N ILE A 68 14.06 11.74 -17.79
CA ILE A 68 12.69 11.33 -18.14
C ILE A 68 12.27 11.89 -19.50
N GLU A 69 12.65 13.13 -19.82
CA GLU A 69 12.39 13.73 -21.14
C GLU A 69 13.15 12.98 -22.25
N ASP A 70 14.47 12.77 -22.09
CA ASP A 70 15.29 12.02 -23.06
C ASP A 70 14.78 10.58 -23.28
N LEU A 71 14.36 9.88 -22.22
CA LEU A 71 13.79 8.52 -22.29
C LEU A 71 12.37 8.48 -22.88
N THR A 72 11.57 9.52 -22.64
CA THR A 72 10.24 9.65 -23.27
C THR A 72 10.39 9.86 -24.76
N ASN A 73 11.33 10.70 -25.17
CA ASN A 73 11.67 10.96 -26.58
C ASN A 73 12.17 9.68 -27.26
N LEU A 74 13.12 8.95 -26.64
CA LEU A 74 13.59 7.65 -27.13
C LEU A 74 12.41 6.71 -27.41
N ARG A 75 11.51 6.53 -26.44
CA ARG A 75 10.38 5.60 -26.56
C ARG A 75 9.30 6.06 -27.54
N THR A 76 9.22 7.36 -27.81
CA THR A 76 8.29 7.94 -28.78
C THR A 76 8.78 7.71 -30.21
N PHE A 77 10.08 7.92 -30.47
CA PHE A 77 10.68 7.73 -31.79
C PHE A 77 11.06 6.28 -32.10
N TYR A 78 11.45 5.51 -31.08
CA TYR A 78 11.96 4.15 -31.19
C TYR A 78 11.20 3.16 -30.26
N PRO A 79 9.87 3.02 -30.42
CA PRO A 79 9.03 2.21 -29.51
C PRO A 79 9.37 0.71 -29.50
N THR A 80 10.02 0.20 -30.55
CA THR A 80 10.49 -1.19 -30.68
C THR A 80 12.01 -1.26 -30.89
N GLY A 81 12.75 -0.25 -30.44
CA GLY A 81 14.20 -0.20 -30.55
C GLY A 81 14.92 -1.13 -29.56
N GLN A 82 16.24 -1.29 -29.73
CA GLN A 82 17.05 -2.20 -28.91
C GLN A 82 17.10 -1.78 -27.42
N TYR A 83 17.04 -0.48 -27.17
CA TYR A 83 17.06 0.13 -25.83
C TYR A 83 15.67 0.37 -25.27
N ALA A 84 14.57 0.12 -26.02
CA ALA A 84 13.21 0.44 -25.59
C ALA A 84 12.78 -0.24 -24.27
N GLU A 85 13.21 -1.49 -24.04
CA GLU A 85 12.94 -2.20 -22.77
C GLU A 85 13.70 -1.55 -21.60
N GLN A 86 15.01 -1.35 -21.77
CA GLN A 86 15.91 -0.80 -20.76
C GLN A 86 15.55 0.65 -20.43
N ALA A 87 15.24 1.46 -21.44
CA ALA A 87 14.76 2.83 -21.28
C ALA A 87 13.50 2.92 -20.41
N LEU A 88 12.61 1.91 -20.41
CA LEU A 88 11.44 1.89 -19.53
C LEU A 88 11.81 1.53 -18.07
N LEU A 89 12.84 0.70 -17.85
CA LEU A 89 13.42 0.44 -16.52
C LEU A 89 14.09 1.68 -15.94
N ASP A 90 14.91 2.37 -16.74
CA ASP A 90 15.59 3.58 -16.31
C ASP A 90 14.61 4.75 -16.13
N MET A 91 13.54 4.80 -16.93
CA MET A 91 12.50 5.83 -16.79
C MET A 91 11.69 5.65 -15.50
N MET A 92 11.30 4.42 -15.13
CA MET A 92 10.60 4.20 -13.85
C MET A 92 11.50 4.49 -12.65
N TYR A 93 12.80 4.22 -12.74
CA TYR A 93 13.80 4.60 -11.73
C TYR A 93 13.93 6.13 -11.61
N ALA A 94 14.16 6.83 -12.72
CA ALA A 94 14.25 8.29 -12.71
C ALA A 94 12.95 8.97 -12.24
N GLN A 95 11.78 8.43 -12.59
CA GLN A 95 10.48 8.89 -12.07
C GLN A 95 10.39 8.70 -10.55
N TYR A 96 10.85 7.57 -10.02
CA TYR A 96 10.86 7.32 -8.58
C TYR A 96 11.80 8.29 -7.82
N GLU A 97 13.04 8.45 -8.28
CA GLU A 97 14.03 9.35 -7.65
C GLU A 97 13.66 10.84 -7.76
N SER A 98 12.84 11.22 -8.75
CA SER A 98 12.31 12.58 -8.89
C SER A 98 11.00 12.84 -8.13
N GLY A 99 10.56 11.92 -7.27
CA GLY A 99 9.31 12.04 -6.49
C GLY A 99 8.03 11.83 -7.31
N LYS A 100 8.15 11.54 -8.61
CA LYS A 100 7.03 11.31 -9.55
C LYS A 100 6.48 9.88 -9.42
N TYR A 101 6.09 9.49 -8.20
CA TYR A 101 5.75 8.12 -7.83
C TYR A 101 4.57 7.52 -8.61
N GLU A 102 3.51 8.28 -8.87
CA GLU A 102 2.35 7.83 -9.66
C GLU A 102 2.78 7.46 -11.09
N MET A 103 3.69 8.22 -11.68
CA MET A 103 4.24 7.91 -13.01
C MET A 103 5.17 6.70 -12.95
N ALA A 104 6.02 6.58 -11.91
CA ALA A 104 6.87 5.41 -11.72
C ALA A 104 6.04 4.12 -11.61
N ALA A 105 4.92 4.15 -10.86
CA ALA A 105 3.99 3.03 -10.76
C ALA A 105 3.31 2.71 -12.11
N ALA A 106 2.92 3.72 -12.89
CA ALA A 106 2.33 3.53 -14.22
C ALA A 106 3.34 2.95 -15.24
N SER A 107 4.59 3.42 -15.21
CA SER A 107 5.69 2.90 -16.04
C SER A 107 6.06 1.45 -15.66
N ALA A 108 6.05 1.13 -14.36
CA ALA A 108 6.24 -0.23 -13.88
C ALA A 108 5.11 -1.18 -14.34
N GLU A 109 3.85 -0.75 -14.25
CA GLU A 109 2.71 -1.50 -14.80
C GLU A 109 2.82 -1.69 -16.32
N GLN A 110 3.25 -0.65 -17.04
CA GLN A 110 3.51 -0.74 -18.48
C GLN A 110 4.60 -1.77 -18.78
N PHE A 111 5.69 -1.80 -18.00
CA PHE A 111 6.78 -2.77 -18.19
C PHE A 111 6.31 -4.20 -17.94
N ILE A 112 5.58 -4.44 -16.85
CA ILE A 112 5.03 -5.77 -16.51
C ILE A 112 4.14 -6.31 -17.63
N ARG A 113 3.33 -5.43 -18.25
CA ARG A 113 2.42 -5.78 -19.35
C ARG A 113 3.13 -5.98 -20.69
N LEU A 114 4.14 -5.17 -21.02
CA LEU A 114 4.84 -5.24 -22.31
C LEU A 114 5.94 -6.31 -22.34
N TYR A 115 6.68 -6.47 -21.25
CA TYR A 115 7.90 -7.28 -21.17
C TYR A 115 7.84 -8.35 -20.04
N PRO A 116 6.78 -9.18 -19.96
CA PRO A 116 6.57 -10.12 -18.86
C PRO A 116 7.65 -11.21 -18.74
N SER A 117 8.38 -11.47 -19.82
CA SER A 117 9.47 -12.47 -19.90
C SER A 117 10.86 -11.88 -19.61
N ASN A 118 10.99 -10.57 -19.42
CA ASN A 118 12.29 -9.93 -19.16
C ASN A 118 12.81 -10.34 -17.76
N PRO A 119 14.12 -10.68 -17.59
CA PRO A 119 14.67 -11.07 -16.29
C PRO A 119 14.44 -10.06 -15.16
N GLN A 120 14.36 -8.77 -15.49
CA GLN A 120 14.14 -7.67 -14.54
C GLN A 120 12.65 -7.37 -14.28
N VAL A 121 11.70 -8.18 -14.78
CA VAL A 121 10.27 -7.99 -14.49
C VAL A 121 9.97 -7.96 -12.98
N SER A 122 10.73 -8.71 -12.17
CA SER A 122 10.57 -8.68 -10.70
C SER A 122 10.99 -7.35 -10.06
N TYR A 123 11.89 -6.58 -10.69
CA TYR A 123 12.19 -5.20 -10.30
C TYR A 123 11.02 -4.26 -10.60
N ALA A 124 10.39 -4.36 -11.77
CA ALA A 124 9.21 -3.55 -12.09
C ALA A 124 8.06 -3.80 -11.09
N TYR A 125 7.80 -5.07 -10.75
CA TYR A 125 6.85 -5.43 -9.69
C TYR A 125 7.19 -4.79 -8.33
N TYR A 126 8.48 -4.75 -7.98
CA TYR A 126 8.97 -4.10 -6.77
C TYR A 126 8.78 -2.57 -6.81
N VAL A 127 9.19 -1.90 -7.89
CA VAL A 127 9.02 -0.45 -8.09
C VAL A 127 7.54 -0.06 -8.01
N ARG A 128 6.63 -0.84 -8.62
CA ARG A 128 5.18 -0.62 -8.52
C ARG A 128 4.69 -0.63 -7.08
N GLY A 129 5.25 -1.49 -6.22
CA GLY A 129 4.97 -1.53 -4.78
C GLY A 129 5.54 -0.32 -4.02
N VAL A 130 6.83 -0.03 -4.19
CA VAL A 130 7.52 1.04 -3.44
C VAL A 130 7.00 2.43 -3.84
N ALA A 131 6.75 2.69 -5.12
CA ALA A 131 6.21 3.96 -5.59
C ALA A 131 4.82 4.23 -4.98
N ASN A 132 3.91 3.26 -5.04
CA ASN A 132 2.58 3.38 -4.39
C ASN A 132 2.68 3.54 -2.86
N MET A 133 3.70 2.98 -2.21
CA MET A 133 3.93 3.19 -0.77
C MET A 133 4.37 4.63 -0.46
N GLN A 134 5.12 5.27 -1.36
CA GLN A 134 5.73 6.58 -1.15
C GLN A 134 4.85 7.78 -1.56
N GLY A 135 3.91 7.60 -2.51
CA GLY A 135 2.93 8.63 -2.92
C GLY A 135 2.16 9.27 -1.75
N SER A 136 1.98 8.53 -0.66
CA SER A 136 1.34 8.99 0.58
C SER A 136 2.17 10.01 1.40
N SER A 137 3.40 10.38 0.98
CA SER A 137 4.41 10.92 1.92
C SER A 137 5.09 12.26 1.59
N GLU A 138 5.12 12.75 0.34
CA GLU A 138 6.10 13.81 0.01
C GLU A 138 5.78 15.21 0.56
N GLY A 139 4.53 15.68 0.46
CA GLY A 139 4.19 17.05 0.87
C GLY A 139 4.30 17.33 2.38
N LEU A 140 4.25 16.32 3.25
CA LEU A 140 4.00 16.48 4.69
C LEU A 140 5.06 15.84 5.63
N LYS A 141 6.18 15.30 5.11
CA LYS A 141 7.31 14.79 5.93
C LYS A 141 7.83 15.80 6.96
N LEU A 142 7.73 17.10 6.66
CA LEU A 142 8.12 18.21 7.54
C LEU A 142 7.41 18.23 8.90
N PHE A 143 6.18 17.72 9.00
CA PHE A 143 5.34 17.90 10.20
C PHE A 143 5.39 16.73 11.21
N LYS A 144 6.13 15.64 10.93
CA LYS A 144 6.23 14.45 11.81
C LYS A 144 4.88 13.87 12.29
N LEU A 145 3.82 14.10 11.51
CA LEU A 145 2.48 13.56 11.78
C LEU A 145 2.46 12.05 11.49
N ASN A 146 1.73 11.28 12.30
CA ASN A 146 1.70 9.83 12.19
C ASN A 146 1.12 9.40 10.83
N GLN A 147 1.82 8.52 10.12
CA GLN A 147 1.37 8.03 8.83
C GLN A 147 0.16 7.10 8.96
N ALA A 148 -0.06 6.51 10.14
CA ALA A 148 -1.27 5.76 10.50
C ALA A 148 -2.58 6.53 10.25
N GLU A 149 -2.54 7.87 10.35
CA GLU A 149 -3.73 8.73 10.34
C GLU A 149 -4.05 9.31 8.94
N ARG A 150 -3.32 8.88 7.89
CA ARG A 150 -3.43 9.39 6.51
C ARG A 150 -3.85 8.31 5.50
N ASP A 151 -4.11 8.74 4.26
CA ASP A 151 -4.76 7.96 3.20
C ASP A 151 -4.20 6.53 3.08
N THR A 152 -5.02 5.59 3.57
CA THR A 152 -4.66 4.18 3.63
C THR A 152 -4.81 3.46 2.29
N ALA A 153 -5.44 4.07 1.27
CA ALA A 153 -5.66 3.42 -0.02
C ALA A 153 -4.34 3.06 -0.70
N TYR A 154 -3.39 4.00 -0.71
CA TYR A 154 -2.03 3.80 -1.22
C TYR A 154 -1.29 2.66 -0.51
N PHE A 155 -1.43 2.52 0.81
CA PHE A 155 -0.84 1.40 1.55
C PHE A 155 -1.52 0.06 1.25
N ARG A 156 -2.85 0.01 1.05
CA ARG A 156 -3.53 -1.22 0.60
C ARG A 156 -3.05 -1.65 -0.78
N LEU A 157 -2.91 -0.69 -1.70
CA LEU A 157 -2.39 -0.94 -3.05
C LEU A 157 -0.93 -1.39 -3.03
N ALA A 158 -0.07 -0.72 -2.25
CA ALA A 158 1.33 -1.14 -2.07
C ALA A 158 1.44 -2.55 -1.47
N PHE A 159 0.65 -2.87 -0.44
CA PHE A 159 0.60 -4.21 0.14
C PHE A 159 0.20 -5.27 -0.89
N ALA A 160 -0.84 -5.02 -1.69
CA ALA A 160 -1.27 -5.92 -2.75
C ALA A 160 -0.17 -6.11 -3.82
N ASN A 161 0.53 -5.04 -4.21
CA ASN A 161 1.65 -5.10 -5.15
C ASN A 161 2.83 -5.94 -4.63
N PHE A 162 3.23 -5.74 -3.36
CA PHE A 162 4.25 -6.55 -2.73
C PHE A 162 3.81 -8.02 -2.57
N GLN A 163 2.53 -8.26 -2.26
CA GLN A 163 1.98 -9.61 -2.18
C GLN A 163 2.01 -10.32 -3.53
N GLU A 164 1.71 -9.63 -4.64
CA GLU A 164 1.84 -10.20 -5.99
C GLU A 164 3.31 -10.51 -6.33
N LEU A 165 4.24 -9.60 -6.04
CA LEU A 165 5.69 -9.83 -6.22
C LEU A 165 6.15 -11.09 -5.48
N ILE A 166 5.82 -11.22 -4.19
CA ILE A 166 6.25 -12.34 -3.36
C ILE A 166 5.63 -13.66 -3.84
N ASN A 167 4.35 -13.66 -4.22
CA ASN A 167 3.68 -14.85 -4.71
C ASN A 167 4.20 -15.30 -6.09
N LYS A 168 4.56 -14.36 -6.98
CA LYS A 168 4.95 -14.64 -8.36
C LYS A 168 6.46 -14.86 -8.53
N TYR A 169 7.30 -14.18 -7.74
CA TYR A 169 8.76 -14.27 -7.78
C TYR A 169 9.37 -14.44 -6.37
N PRO A 170 9.05 -15.53 -5.63
CA PRO A 170 9.51 -15.72 -4.25
C PRO A 170 11.04 -15.76 -4.11
N ASN A 171 11.77 -16.10 -5.18
CA ASN A 171 13.23 -16.16 -5.21
C ASN A 171 13.89 -14.85 -5.73
N SER A 172 13.13 -13.80 -6.01
CA SER A 172 13.69 -12.51 -6.46
C SER A 172 14.53 -11.83 -5.35
N PRO A 173 15.63 -11.12 -5.69
CA PRO A 173 16.41 -10.36 -4.71
C PRO A 173 15.59 -9.29 -3.97
N TYR A 174 14.48 -8.82 -4.54
CA TYR A 174 13.61 -7.79 -3.95
C TYR A 174 12.57 -8.34 -2.95
N THR A 175 12.28 -9.64 -2.99
CA THR A 175 11.25 -10.30 -2.18
C THR A 175 11.46 -10.14 -0.66
N PRO A 176 12.69 -10.24 -0.09
CA PRO A 176 12.89 -10.04 1.35
C PRO A 176 12.59 -8.62 1.82
N ASP A 177 12.87 -7.59 1.02
CA ASP A 177 12.59 -6.19 1.36
C ASP A 177 11.09 -5.88 1.18
N ALA A 178 10.46 -6.37 0.11
CA ALA A 178 9.01 -6.32 -0.08
C ALA A 178 8.25 -6.96 1.10
N ALA A 179 8.75 -8.08 1.61
CA ALA A 179 8.19 -8.77 2.78
C ALA A 179 8.30 -7.92 4.06
N GLN A 180 9.42 -7.22 4.28
CA GLN A 180 9.55 -6.27 5.39
C GLN A 180 8.58 -5.09 5.25
N ARG A 181 8.39 -4.54 4.04
CA ARG A 181 7.43 -3.46 3.77
C ARG A 181 5.98 -3.89 4.00
N MET A 182 5.62 -5.13 3.66
CA MET A 182 4.31 -5.69 4.00
C MET A 182 4.09 -5.75 5.51
N THR A 183 5.07 -6.21 6.29
CA THR A 183 5.00 -6.20 7.76
C THR A 183 4.86 -4.78 8.31
N PHE A 184 5.64 -3.82 7.80
CA PHE A 184 5.51 -2.41 8.17
C PHE A 184 4.11 -1.85 7.90
N ILE A 185 3.58 -2.06 6.68
CA ILE A 185 2.23 -1.62 6.31
C ILE A 185 1.16 -2.28 7.21
N TYR A 186 1.29 -3.58 7.48
CA TYR A 186 0.36 -4.33 8.33
C TYR A 186 0.35 -3.81 9.78
N ASN A 187 1.54 -3.54 10.36
CA ASN A 187 1.65 -2.86 11.65
C ASN A 187 1.05 -1.45 11.60
N GLN A 188 1.23 -0.70 10.51
CA GLN A 188 0.71 0.66 10.38
C GLN A 188 -0.83 0.69 10.40
N PHE A 189 -1.50 -0.32 9.83
CA PHE A 189 -2.94 -0.51 9.94
C PHE A 189 -3.39 -0.80 11.38
N ALA A 190 -2.68 -1.69 12.09
CA ALA A 190 -2.98 -1.99 13.48
C ALA A 190 -2.80 -0.76 14.39
N GLU A 191 -1.71 0.00 14.20
CA GLU A 191 -1.42 1.24 14.93
C GLU A 191 -2.49 2.31 14.69
N SER A 192 -3.04 2.44 13.47
CA SER A 192 -4.09 3.42 13.17
C SER A 192 -5.37 3.19 14.00
N GLU A 193 -5.78 1.93 14.10
CA GLU A 193 -6.93 1.50 14.91
C GLU A 193 -6.65 1.65 16.41
N MET A 194 -5.40 1.44 16.86
CA MET A 194 -5.01 1.68 18.26
C MET A 194 -4.89 3.17 18.62
N SER A 195 -4.46 4.04 17.69
CA SER A 195 -4.51 5.50 17.87
C SER A 195 -5.96 5.96 18.02
N ALA A 196 -6.87 5.44 17.18
CA ALA A 196 -8.31 5.68 17.32
C ALA A 196 -8.87 5.14 18.65
N ALA A 197 -8.49 3.93 19.07
CA ALA A 197 -8.91 3.34 20.34
C ALA A 197 -8.46 4.20 21.54
N SER A 198 -7.20 4.66 21.54
CA SER A 198 -6.65 5.59 22.54
C SER A 198 -7.41 6.91 22.57
N TRP A 199 -7.76 7.48 21.40
CA TRP A 199 -8.57 8.70 21.29
C TRP A 199 -9.98 8.53 21.89
N TYR A 200 -10.58 7.35 21.79
CA TYR A 200 -11.86 7.03 22.43
C TYR A 200 -11.73 6.82 23.95
N ILE A 201 -10.66 6.16 24.44
CA ILE A 201 -10.37 6.08 25.89
C ILE A 201 -10.22 7.48 26.49
N GLU A 202 -9.51 8.38 25.79
CA GLU A 202 -9.34 9.77 26.19
C GLU A 202 -10.66 10.57 26.29
N ARG A 203 -11.77 10.02 25.77
CA ARG A 203 -13.14 10.57 25.85
C ARG A 203 -14.11 9.68 26.60
N GLU A 204 -13.60 8.64 27.27
CA GLU A 204 -14.39 7.70 28.09
C GLU A 204 -15.45 6.93 27.29
N ALA A 205 -15.27 6.89 25.96
CA ALA A 205 -16.11 6.17 25.01
C ALA A 205 -15.67 4.70 24.92
N TYR A 206 -15.74 3.98 26.04
CA TYR A 206 -15.16 2.64 26.21
C TYR A 206 -15.70 1.60 25.23
N VAL A 207 -16.98 1.68 24.83
CA VAL A 207 -17.57 0.79 23.79
C VAL A 207 -16.87 0.99 22.44
N ALA A 208 -16.59 2.24 22.05
CA ALA A 208 -15.91 2.54 20.80
C ALA A 208 -14.43 2.13 20.85
N ALA A 209 -13.75 2.34 21.98
CA ALA A 209 -12.38 1.86 22.20
C ALA A 209 -12.30 0.32 22.11
N ALA A 210 -13.21 -0.40 22.79
CA ALA A 210 -13.30 -1.85 22.72
C ALA A 210 -13.54 -2.36 21.30
N ASN A 211 -14.44 -1.73 20.52
CA ASN A 211 -14.69 -2.11 19.14
C ASN A 211 -13.45 -1.93 18.24
N ARG A 212 -12.68 -0.85 18.42
CA ARG A 212 -11.43 -0.60 17.68
C ARG A 212 -10.35 -1.62 18.02
N ALA A 213 -10.13 -1.89 19.31
CA ALA A 213 -9.17 -2.90 19.74
C ALA A 213 -9.59 -4.33 19.36
N LYS A 214 -10.89 -4.64 19.37
CA LYS A 214 -11.44 -5.91 18.88
C LYS A 214 -11.14 -6.12 17.40
N TRP A 215 -11.23 -5.06 16.59
CA TRP A 215 -10.86 -5.12 15.17
C TRP A 215 -9.37 -5.48 15.00
N VAL A 216 -8.47 -4.87 15.78
CA VAL A 216 -7.04 -5.22 15.77
C VAL A 216 -6.81 -6.67 16.19
N PHE A 217 -7.44 -7.11 17.28
CA PHE A 217 -7.34 -8.48 17.78
C PHE A 217 -7.82 -9.53 16.77
N GLN A 218 -8.86 -9.22 15.98
CA GLN A 218 -9.43 -10.16 15.00
C GLN A 218 -8.71 -10.17 13.65
N TYR A 219 -8.32 -8.99 13.12
CA TYR A 219 -7.82 -8.86 11.75
C TYR A 219 -6.32 -8.62 11.64
N TYR A 220 -5.65 -8.21 12.72
CA TYR A 220 -4.21 -7.97 12.76
C TYR A 220 -3.45 -8.82 13.82
N PRO A 221 -3.74 -10.13 14.00
CA PRO A 221 -3.19 -10.99 15.08
C PRO A 221 -1.67 -11.19 15.07
N LEU A 222 -1.00 -10.81 13.98
CA LEU A 222 0.46 -10.88 13.82
C LEU A 222 1.15 -9.52 14.00
N SER A 223 0.41 -8.48 14.43
CA SER A 223 0.93 -7.12 14.55
C SER A 223 1.53 -6.83 15.92
N GLU A 224 2.48 -5.91 15.96
CA GLU A 224 3.12 -5.44 17.20
C GLU A 224 2.12 -4.76 18.17
N SER A 225 0.99 -4.28 17.65
CA SER A 225 -0.08 -3.64 18.43
C SER A 225 -1.02 -4.61 19.16
N ILE A 226 -0.91 -5.93 18.95
CA ILE A 226 -1.79 -6.92 19.61
C ILE A 226 -1.81 -6.88 21.14
N PRO A 227 -0.67 -6.81 21.87
CA PRO A 227 -0.72 -6.66 23.32
C PRO A 227 -1.40 -5.36 23.77
N GLU A 228 -1.26 -4.27 23.01
CA GLU A 228 -1.98 -3.02 23.27
C GLU A 228 -3.49 -3.18 23.03
N ALA A 229 -3.90 -3.90 21.98
CA ALA A 229 -5.30 -4.20 21.70
C ALA A 229 -5.93 -5.03 22.82
N ILE A 230 -5.25 -6.08 23.30
CA ILE A 230 -5.73 -6.89 24.43
C ILE A 230 -5.80 -6.04 25.71
N ALA A 231 -4.83 -5.15 25.94
CA ALA A 231 -4.85 -4.18 27.03
C ALA A 231 -6.05 -3.22 26.96
N VAL A 232 -6.33 -2.64 25.79
CA VAL A 232 -7.52 -1.79 25.60
C VAL A 232 -8.82 -2.57 25.82
N LEU A 233 -8.92 -3.82 25.35
CA LEU A 233 -10.10 -4.67 25.58
C LEU A 233 -10.30 -4.90 27.09
N ALA A 234 -9.28 -5.41 27.77
CA ALA A 234 -9.31 -5.64 29.21
C ALA A 234 -9.72 -4.39 30.01
N TYR A 235 -9.15 -3.22 29.70
CA TYR A 235 -9.46 -1.96 30.34
C TYR A 235 -10.87 -1.43 30.01
N SER A 236 -11.29 -1.54 28.75
CA SER A 236 -12.60 -1.02 28.32
C SER A 236 -13.73 -1.85 28.90
N TYR A 237 -13.61 -3.18 28.95
CA TYR A 237 -14.60 -4.04 29.59
C TYR A 237 -14.65 -3.85 31.11
N ASP A 238 -13.50 -3.62 31.77
CA ASP A 238 -13.42 -3.26 33.20
C ASP A 238 -14.22 -1.97 33.48
N LYS A 239 -14.06 -0.95 32.62
CA LYS A 239 -14.81 0.32 32.69
C LYS A 239 -16.29 0.23 32.33
N LEU A 240 -16.69 -0.79 31.58
CA LEU A 240 -18.08 -1.09 31.25
C LEU A 240 -18.76 -1.99 32.31
N GLY A 241 -18.05 -2.40 33.37
CA GLY A 241 -18.57 -3.32 34.39
C GLY A 241 -18.64 -4.79 33.93
N MET A 242 -18.06 -5.12 32.77
CA MET A 242 -18.02 -6.48 32.21
C MET A 242 -16.82 -7.23 32.79
N THR A 243 -16.85 -7.50 34.09
CA THR A 243 -15.72 -8.02 34.88
C THR A 243 -15.15 -9.34 34.34
N ASP A 244 -16.00 -10.21 33.83
CA ASP A 244 -15.62 -11.56 33.42
C ASP A 244 -14.75 -11.50 32.16
N LEU A 245 -15.24 -10.82 31.11
CA LEU A 245 -14.45 -10.51 29.90
C LEU A 245 -13.17 -9.74 30.24
N ALA A 246 -13.25 -8.75 31.14
CA ALA A 246 -12.08 -8.00 31.58
C ALA A 246 -11.04 -8.90 32.24
N SER A 247 -11.48 -9.92 33.01
CA SER A 247 -10.61 -10.92 33.63
C SER A 247 -9.99 -11.85 32.59
N GLU A 248 -10.77 -12.37 31.63
CA GLU A 248 -10.27 -13.22 30.54
C GLU A 248 -9.14 -12.54 29.75
N TYR A 249 -9.32 -11.28 29.34
CA TYR A 249 -8.26 -10.54 28.63
C TYR A 249 -7.07 -10.20 29.54
N LYS A 250 -7.26 -9.97 30.84
CA LYS A 250 -6.13 -9.85 31.81
C LYS A 250 -5.36 -11.16 31.92
N THR A 251 -6.03 -12.32 31.98
CA THR A 251 -5.38 -13.63 31.97
C THR A 251 -4.61 -13.87 30.66
N LEU A 252 -5.16 -13.48 29.51
CA LEU A 252 -4.48 -13.58 28.22
C LEU A 252 -3.19 -12.74 28.18
N LEU A 253 -3.21 -11.51 28.74
CA LEU A 253 -2.01 -10.69 28.94
C LEU A 253 -1.04 -11.34 29.93
N GLN A 254 -1.52 -11.92 31.02
CA GLN A 254 -0.65 -12.55 32.02
C GLN A 254 0.15 -13.73 31.44
N ILE A 255 -0.48 -14.51 30.55
CA ILE A 255 0.15 -15.67 29.90
C ILE A 255 1.15 -15.23 28.82
N ASN A 256 0.78 -14.29 27.95
CA ASN A 256 1.55 -13.98 26.72
C ASN A 256 2.37 -12.69 26.80
N TYR A 257 1.90 -11.69 27.55
CA TYR A 257 2.41 -10.32 27.55
C TYR A 257 2.47 -9.70 28.98
N PRO A 258 3.07 -10.38 29.98
CA PRO A 258 2.97 -9.99 31.39
C PRO A 258 3.54 -8.59 31.70
N THR A 259 4.38 -8.04 30.81
CA THR A 259 4.90 -6.67 30.89
C THR A 259 3.81 -5.60 30.86
N TRP A 260 2.67 -5.87 30.22
CA TRP A 260 1.50 -5.00 30.11
C TRP A 260 0.60 -4.99 31.35
N LEU A 261 0.90 -5.81 32.35
CA LEU A 261 0.23 -5.80 33.65
C LEU A 261 1.11 -5.16 34.73
N THR A 262 0.47 -4.48 35.67
CA THR A 262 1.05 -4.00 36.93
C THR A 262 1.14 -5.16 37.92
N ARG A 263 1.99 -5.06 38.95
CA ARG A 263 2.06 -6.07 40.03
C ARG A 263 0.71 -6.34 40.68
N ASP A 264 -0.16 -5.33 40.71
CA ASP A 264 -1.54 -5.41 41.25
C ASP A 264 -2.57 -5.98 40.24
N GLY A 265 -2.12 -6.57 39.12
CA GLY A 265 -3.02 -7.10 38.07
C GLY A 265 -3.72 -6.04 37.19
N ARG A 266 -3.44 -4.75 37.42
CA ARG A 266 -4.00 -3.63 36.63
C ARG A 266 -3.30 -3.47 35.29
N VAL A 267 -4.07 -3.29 34.22
CA VAL A 267 -3.55 -3.05 32.86
C VAL A 267 -2.78 -1.73 32.79
N LYS A 268 -1.61 -1.74 32.14
CA LYS A 268 -0.82 -0.54 31.82
C LYS A 268 -1.21 -0.02 30.44
N LEU A 269 -1.79 1.17 30.37
CA LEU A 269 -2.13 1.86 29.11
C LEU A 269 -1.51 3.25 29.12
N SER A 270 -0.69 3.57 28.11
CA SER A 270 -0.08 4.88 27.95
C SER A 270 -1.02 5.84 27.21
N THR A 271 -2.07 6.29 27.89
CA THR A 271 -2.99 7.29 27.30
C THR A 271 -2.28 8.64 27.18
N LYS A 272 -2.50 9.44 26.12
CA LYS A 272 -1.85 10.77 26.01
C LYS A 272 -2.39 11.73 27.08
N ARG A 273 -3.50 11.37 27.76
CA ARG A 273 -4.04 12.04 28.96
C ARG A 273 -3.00 12.14 30.09
N ASP A 274 -2.12 11.14 30.25
CA ASP A 274 -1.04 11.15 31.25
C ASP A 274 0.16 12.04 30.86
N ARG A 275 0.20 12.58 29.64
CA ARG A 275 1.17 13.61 29.23
C ARG A 275 0.73 14.96 29.79
N SER A 276 0.92 15.06 31.10
CA SER A 276 0.43 16.08 32.01
C SER A 276 0.59 17.51 31.47
N TRP A 277 -0.40 18.35 31.79
CA TRP A 277 -0.64 19.76 31.42
C TRP A 277 0.52 20.60 30.85
N PHE A 278 1.73 20.54 31.43
CA PHE A 278 2.94 21.20 30.93
C PHE A 278 3.19 21.02 29.42
N ASN A 279 2.93 19.83 28.86
CA ASN A 279 3.09 19.59 27.43
C ASN A 279 2.09 20.37 26.55
N LYS A 280 0.90 20.71 27.08
CA LYS A 280 -0.08 21.57 26.41
C LYS A 280 0.33 23.04 26.49
N PHE A 281 0.78 23.50 27.67
CA PHE A 281 1.21 24.89 27.86
C PHE A 281 2.52 25.25 27.15
N THR A 282 3.39 24.27 26.89
CA THR A 282 4.66 24.48 26.17
C THR A 282 4.60 24.09 24.69
N PHE A 283 3.39 23.84 24.13
CA PHE A 283 3.20 23.36 22.74
C PHE A 283 4.12 22.18 22.36
N GLY A 284 4.43 21.29 23.32
CA GLY A 284 5.37 20.18 23.14
C GLY A 284 6.84 20.56 22.93
N GLN A 285 7.19 21.85 23.01
CA GLN A 285 8.52 22.38 22.67
C GLN A 285 9.57 22.16 23.78
N LEU A 286 9.14 21.90 25.02
CA LEU A 286 10.03 21.73 26.19
C LEU A 286 9.88 20.39 26.93
N GLY A 287 8.83 19.60 26.67
CA GLY A 287 8.53 18.38 27.43
C GLY A 287 9.15 17.07 26.90
N ARG A 288 10.19 17.13 26.06
CA ARG A 288 10.89 15.94 25.52
C ARG A 288 12.09 15.55 26.38
N SER A 289 11.87 15.27 27.65
CA SER A 289 12.90 14.73 28.55
C SER A 289 12.70 13.23 28.79
N GLY A 290 13.74 12.44 28.50
CA GLY A 290 13.90 11.14 29.16
C GLY A 290 13.27 9.91 28.50
N MET A 291 12.98 9.91 27.20
CA MET A 291 12.94 8.62 26.49
C MET A 291 14.39 8.24 26.19
N LYS A 292 14.97 7.39 27.05
CA LYS A 292 16.26 6.75 26.74
C LYS A 292 16.06 5.94 25.47
N ASP A 293 16.86 6.21 24.44
CA ASP A 293 16.99 5.29 23.32
C ASP A 293 17.47 3.95 23.90
N THR A 294 16.60 2.95 23.87
CA THR A 294 16.94 1.60 24.32
C THR A 294 17.91 1.00 23.32
N SER A 295 19.21 1.19 23.63
CA SER A 295 20.36 0.45 23.11
C SER A 295 20.31 0.10 21.62
N VAL A 296 21.19 0.75 20.84
CA VAL A 296 21.87 0.03 19.75
C VAL A 296 22.55 -1.18 20.39
N ALA A 297 21.89 -2.32 20.34
CA ALA A 297 22.44 -3.56 20.84
C ALA A 297 23.56 -3.99 19.89
N THR A 298 24.80 -3.84 20.34
CA THR A 298 25.95 -4.57 19.78
C THR A 298 25.83 -6.04 20.21
N GLY A 299 24.80 -6.70 19.69
CA GLY A 299 24.59 -8.13 19.75
C GLY A 299 24.68 -8.72 18.35
N GLU A 300 24.90 -10.02 18.28
CA GLU A 300 24.79 -10.78 17.03
C GLU A 300 23.43 -10.52 16.38
N TYR A 301 23.39 -10.44 15.04
CA TYR A 301 22.14 -10.26 14.30
C TYR A 301 21.25 -11.51 14.47
N ASN A 302 20.42 -11.50 15.51
CA ASN A 302 19.33 -12.45 15.74
C ASN A 302 18.05 -12.06 15.00
N GLY A 303 18.15 -11.20 13.98
CA GLY A 303 17.04 -10.85 13.12
C GLY A 303 16.62 -12.05 12.26
N ALA A 304 15.33 -12.12 11.94
CA ALA A 304 14.79 -13.20 11.12
C ALA A 304 15.58 -13.36 9.80
N THR A 305 15.90 -14.60 9.44
CA THR A 305 16.53 -14.92 8.15
C THR A 305 15.62 -14.53 7.00
N LYS A 306 16.19 -14.25 5.81
CA LYS A 306 15.42 -13.87 4.61
C LYS A 306 14.23 -14.81 4.36
N THR A 307 14.46 -16.12 4.52
CA THR A 307 13.44 -17.17 4.36
C THR A 307 12.32 -17.10 5.41
N GLN A 308 12.63 -16.75 6.67
CA GLN A 308 11.62 -16.57 7.72
C GLN A 308 10.77 -15.32 7.45
N ILE A 309 11.38 -14.20 7.04
CA ILE A 309 10.68 -12.96 6.73
C ILE A 309 9.67 -13.19 5.59
N VAL A 310 10.10 -13.83 4.50
CA VAL A 310 9.21 -14.15 3.36
C VAL A 310 8.08 -15.10 3.76
N ARG A 311 8.38 -16.15 4.55
CA ARG A 311 7.37 -17.08 5.08
C ARG A 311 6.31 -16.36 5.94
N ASN A 312 6.72 -15.40 6.76
CA ASN A 312 5.81 -14.63 7.59
C ASN A 312 4.94 -13.69 6.74
N ALA A 313 5.52 -13.04 5.72
CA ALA A 313 4.77 -12.16 4.82
C ALA A 313 3.66 -12.87 4.03
N HIS A 314 3.82 -14.15 3.65
CA HIS A 314 2.73 -14.95 3.05
C HIS A 314 1.52 -15.17 3.99
N GLN A 315 1.71 -15.06 5.31
CA GLN A 315 0.63 -15.18 6.30
C GLN A 315 -0.12 -13.86 6.50
N LEU A 316 0.50 -12.73 6.19
CA LEU A 316 -0.12 -11.41 6.31
C LEU A 316 -1.23 -11.25 5.28
N ARG A 317 -2.43 -10.91 5.74
CA ARG A 317 -3.59 -10.59 4.92
C ARG A 317 -4.26 -9.35 5.51
N LEU A 318 -4.49 -8.33 4.68
CA LEU A 318 -5.32 -7.20 5.09
C LEU A 318 -6.81 -7.60 5.02
N PRO A 319 -7.64 -7.14 5.97
CA PRO A 319 -9.09 -7.30 5.84
C PRO A 319 -9.60 -6.57 4.59
N ALA A 320 -10.52 -7.22 3.88
CA ALA A 320 -11.18 -6.64 2.72
C ALA A 320 -11.89 -5.33 3.10
N ASN A 321 -11.87 -4.36 2.19
CA ASN A 321 -12.62 -3.13 2.38
C ASN A 321 -14.13 -3.42 2.24
N ASN A 322 -14.92 -3.04 3.24
CA ASN A 322 -16.39 -2.96 3.12
C ASN A 322 -16.86 -1.87 2.12
N THR A 323 -15.96 -1.31 1.32
CA THR A 323 -16.23 -0.39 0.20
C THR A 323 -15.94 -1.03 -1.17
N ALA A 324 -15.59 -2.32 -1.22
CA ALA A 324 -15.47 -3.07 -2.46
C ALA A 324 -16.78 -3.81 -2.79
N ASN A 325 -17.35 -3.45 -3.94
CA ASN A 325 -18.47 -4.09 -4.64
C ASN A 325 -18.49 -5.65 -4.48
N PRO A 326 -19.63 -6.29 -4.13
CA PRO A 326 -19.69 -7.75 -3.89
C PRO A 326 -19.36 -8.64 -5.11
N ASN A 327 -19.30 -8.08 -6.31
CA ASN A 327 -19.19 -8.84 -7.56
C ASN A 327 -17.75 -8.90 -8.11
N THR A 328 -16.83 -9.55 -7.39
CA THR A 328 -15.61 -10.14 -8.01
C THR A 328 -15.07 -11.34 -7.23
N ALA A 329 -15.50 -12.53 -7.64
CA ALA A 329 -15.01 -13.85 -7.25
C ALA A 329 -15.27 -14.83 -8.42
N PRO A 330 -14.57 -15.97 -8.53
CA PRO A 330 -13.55 -16.08 -9.59
C PRO A 330 -13.88 -17.08 -10.71
N SER A 331 -12.94 -17.15 -11.67
CA SER A 331 -12.70 -18.24 -12.64
C SER A 331 -13.76 -18.52 -13.70
N SER A 332 -13.30 -18.51 -14.94
CA SER A 332 -14.06 -18.87 -16.15
C SER A 332 -14.22 -20.39 -16.30
N ALA A 333 -15.46 -20.86 -16.47
CA ALA A 333 -15.78 -22.09 -17.19
C ALA A 333 -17.10 -21.89 -17.96
N SER A 334 -17.15 -22.31 -19.22
CA SER A 334 -18.37 -22.32 -20.05
C SER A 334 -19.35 -23.39 -19.53
N THR A 335 -20.67 -23.30 -19.73
CA THR A 335 -21.31 -23.45 -21.06
C THR A 335 -22.82 -23.07 -21.03
N SER A 336 -23.27 -22.53 -22.17
CA SER A 336 -24.63 -22.13 -22.62
C SER A 336 -25.92 -22.46 -21.84
N SER A 337 -26.82 -21.46 -21.75
CA SER A 337 -28.16 -21.38 -22.39
C SER A 337 -29.21 -20.66 -21.50
N ALA A 338 -30.19 -20.00 -22.11
CA ALA A 338 -31.16 -19.09 -21.49
C ALA A 338 -32.59 -19.38 -22.03
N PRO A 339 -33.66 -18.60 -21.77
CA PRO A 339 -33.90 -17.55 -20.76
C PRO A 339 -35.25 -17.72 -19.98
N THR A 340 -35.53 -16.92 -18.94
CA THR A 340 -36.68 -15.96 -18.84
C THR A 340 -37.03 -15.48 -17.42
N ARG A 341 -37.47 -14.21 -17.38
CA ARG A 341 -38.27 -13.45 -16.37
C ARG A 341 -38.83 -14.19 -15.13
N ASN A 342 -38.65 -13.62 -13.94
CA ASN A 342 -39.67 -12.73 -13.34
C ASN A 342 -39.11 -11.79 -12.24
N ARG A 343 -39.89 -10.76 -11.86
CA ARG A 343 -39.59 -9.80 -10.79
C ARG A 343 -40.04 -10.33 -9.42
N GLY A 344 -39.27 -10.07 -8.37
CA GLY A 344 -39.67 -10.28 -6.98
C GLY A 344 -38.72 -9.57 -6.01
N ILE A 345 -39.22 -8.57 -5.29
CA ILE A 345 -38.52 -7.96 -4.16
C ILE A 345 -38.91 -8.77 -2.93
N ASN A 346 -37.94 -9.27 -2.16
CA ASN A 346 -38.18 -9.81 -0.82
C ASN A 346 -37.17 -9.22 0.17
N ILE A 347 -37.68 -8.77 1.31
CA ILE A 347 -36.95 -8.11 2.40
C ILE A 347 -37.19 -8.94 3.66
N GLY A 348 -36.12 -9.35 4.34
CA GLY A 348 -36.12 -10.21 5.53
C GLY A 348 -34.79 -10.97 5.58
N LEU A 349 -33.81 -10.70 6.46
CA LEU A 349 -33.82 -10.52 7.91
C LEU A 349 -33.87 -11.83 8.73
N GLY A 350 -32.91 -12.73 8.48
CA GLY A 350 -32.23 -13.46 9.55
C GLY A 350 -32.59 -14.94 9.79
N LEU A 351 -31.51 -15.69 10.05
CA LEU A 351 -31.42 -17.02 10.67
C LEU A 351 -31.70 -18.27 9.79
N PRO A 352 -31.05 -19.42 10.10
CA PRO A 352 -31.00 -20.58 9.22
C PRO A 352 -32.03 -21.64 9.58
N GLU A 353 -32.61 -22.29 8.57
CA GLU A 353 -33.25 -23.60 8.72
C GLU A 353 -32.30 -24.70 8.24
N ALA A 354 -32.17 -25.73 9.06
CA ALA A 354 -31.41 -26.94 8.78
C ALA A 354 -32.37 -28.13 8.65
N GLU A 355 -31.93 -29.17 7.93
CA GLU A 355 -32.60 -30.48 7.79
C GLU A 355 -33.95 -30.43 7.07
N THR A 356 -34.10 -30.94 5.86
CA THR A 356 -34.21 -32.38 5.49
C THR A 356 -34.37 -32.42 3.95
N GLU A 357 -34.32 -33.51 3.19
CA GLU A 357 -34.47 -34.94 3.46
C GLU A 357 -33.67 -35.79 2.44
N ARG A 358 -33.70 -37.11 2.59
CA ARG A 358 -33.01 -38.11 1.72
C ARG A 358 -33.88 -38.47 0.51
N VAL A 359 -33.28 -39.10 -0.51
CA VAL A 359 -33.60 -40.49 -0.98
C VAL A 359 -32.82 -40.80 -2.27
N THR A 360 -32.66 -42.11 -2.51
CA THR A 360 -31.86 -42.91 -3.45
C THR A 360 -31.94 -42.52 -4.95
N ASP A 361 -31.04 -42.96 -5.85
CA ASP A 361 -30.97 -44.35 -6.35
C ASP A 361 -29.58 -44.87 -6.76
N GLN A 362 -29.48 -46.21 -6.81
CA GLN A 362 -28.26 -46.97 -7.11
C GLN A 362 -28.19 -47.48 -8.57
N ALA A 363 -26.99 -47.48 -9.16
CA ALA A 363 -26.45 -48.51 -10.06
C ALA A 363 -24.93 -48.26 -10.21
N SER A 364 -23.99 -49.15 -9.82
CA SER A 364 -23.69 -50.48 -10.38
C SER A 364 -23.50 -50.40 -11.91
N THR A 365 -22.30 -50.47 -12.49
CA THR A 365 -21.21 -51.47 -12.39
C THR A 365 -19.81 -50.80 -12.55
N GLY A 366 -18.63 -51.35 -12.25
CA GLY A 366 -18.17 -52.72 -11.94
C GLY A 366 -16.85 -53.02 -12.72
N SER A 367 -15.94 -53.84 -12.17
CA SER A 367 -14.56 -54.18 -12.67
C SER A 367 -13.48 -53.13 -12.32
N THR A 368 -12.48 -53.32 -11.43
CA THR A 368 -11.37 -54.32 -11.36
C THR A 368 -10.45 -54.29 -12.60
N ALA A 369 -9.11 -54.30 -12.55
CA ALA A 369 -8.11 -54.29 -11.44
C ALA A 369 -6.88 -53.42 -11.89
N ARG A 370 -5.63 -53.41 -11.37
CA ARG A 370 -4.87 -54.25 -10.39
C ARG A 370 -3.65 -53.45 -9.86
N GLU A 371 -2.83 -54.01 -8.97
CA GLU A 371 -1.59 -53.41 -8.43
C GLU A 371 -0.39 -53.43 -9.38
N ALA A 372 0.54 -52.48 -9.19
CA ALA A 372 1.99 -52.72 -9.22
C ALA A 372 2.75 -51.62 -8.43
N ASN A 373 3.44 -52.01 -7.35
CA ASN A 373 4.36 -51.17 -6.57
C ASN A 373 5.79 -51.63 -6.88
N VAL A 374 6.70 -50.72 -7.29
CA VAL A 374 8.14 -51.03 -7.44
C VAL A 374 9.01 -49.88 -6.92
N ASP A 375 10.04 -50.31 -6.19
CA ASP A 375 10.99 -49.63 -5.33
C ASP A 375 11.88 -48.54 -6.02
N PRO A 376 12.34 -47.50 -5.29
CA PRO A 376 13.27 -46.51 -5.82
C PRO A 376 14.72 -46.83 -5.44
N GLN A 377 15.58 -47.17 -6.40
CA GLN A 377 17.03 -46.87 -6.46
C GLN A 377 17.63 -47.36 -7.79
N ASN A 378 18.13 -46.45 -8.64
CA ASN A 378 19.18 -46.80 -9.60
C ASN A 378 20.06 -45.58 -9.92
N THR A 379 21.33 -45.82 -10.21
CA THR A 379 22.45 -44.90 -10.11
C THR A 379 22.93 -44.34 -11.45
N ASN A 380 23.42 -43.09 -11.40
CA ASN A 380 24.21 -42.45 -12.47
C ASN A 380 25.59 -43.15 -12.58
N PRO A 381 26.20 -43.34 -13.78
CA PRO A 381 27.02 -42.26 -14.37
C PRO A 381 27.10 -42.23 -15.93
N VAL A 382 27.51 -41.09 -16.51
CA VAL A 382 28.72 -40.93 -17.40
C VAL A 382 28.77 -39.56 -18.12
N ARG A 383 29.98 -39.01 -18.27
CA ARG A 383 30.33 -37.75 -18.96
C ARG A 383 30.47 -37.89 -20.49
N ARG A 384 30.24 -36.79 -21.24
CA ARG A 384 31.05 -36.28 -22.39
C ARG A 384 30.86 -34.75 -22.48
N THR A 385 31.84 -33.90 -22.13
CA THR A 385 33.00 -33.41 -22.93
C THR A 385 32.65 -32.54 -24.14
N THR A 386 33.08 -31.28 -24.06
CA THR A 386 33.26 -30.22 -25.08
C THR A 386 34.47 -30.55 -26.01
N PRO A 387 35.03 -29.67 -26.89
CA PRO A 387 34.74 -28.24 -27.23
C PRO A 387 34.82 -27.92 -28.77
N VAL A 388 35.23 -26.68 -29.11
CA VAL A 388 35.58 -26.07 -30.42
C VAL A 388 34.38 -25.37 -31.10
N GLU A 389 34.47 -24.10 -31.54
CA GLU A 389 35.62 -23.17 -31.72
C GLU A 389 35.37 -21.80 -31.06
#